data_AF-X7YRN6-F1
#
_entry.id   AF-X7YRN6-F1
#
_cell.length_a   1.000
_cell.length_b   1.000
_cell.length_c   1.000
_cell.angle_alpha   90.00
_cell.angle_beta   90.00
_cell.angle_gamma   90.00
#
_symmetry.space_group_name_H-M   'P 1'
#
loop_
_entity.id
_entity.type
_entity.pdbx_description
1 polymer ?
#
loop_
_entity_poly.entity_id
_entity_poly.type
_entity_poly.pdbx_seq_one_letter_code
_entity_poly.pdbx_strand_id
1 'polypeptide(L)'
;MKSVGEAMSLGRNFIEALGKVMRSLETSRAGFWTTPDPPGSADETLRRLASPSENRLYDIELALRLGATIEQVSQASGVDPWFVAQIAQLVELRSELVDAAVLDAGLLRRCKHSGLSDRQIAALRPELAGENGVRSLRSRLGIHPVYKTVDTCAAEFEAKTPYHYSSYELDPPPKPKWPRKPKNPKCSSSVPGLTGSVRASNSTTAACTRQRR
;
A
#
# COMPACT_ATOMS: atom_id res chain seq x y z
N MET A 1 -19.95 -22.83 -2.55
CA MET A 1 -19.03 -21.68 -2.33
C MET A 1 -17.88 -22.16 -1.47
N LYS A 2 -16.62 -21.90 -1.84
CA LYS A 2 -15.42 -22.29 -1.05
C LYS A 2 -14.77 -21.12 -0.31
N SER A 3 -15.26 -19.90 -0.50
CA SER A 3 -14.73 -18.70 0.16
C SER A 3 -15.17 -18.64 1.62
N VAL A 4 -14.26 -18.20 2.50
CA VAL A 4 -14.51 -18.01 3.93
C VAL A 4 -14.73 -16.54 4.32
N GLY A 5 -14.52 -15.62 3.38
CA GLY A 5 -14.68 -14.18 3.58
C GLY A 5 -14.49 -13.42 2.27
N GLU A 6 -14.67 -12.10 2.34
CA GLU A 6 -14.50 -11.17 1.23
C GLU A 6 -13.84 -9.87 1.70
N ALA A 7 -13.23 -9.16 0.77
CA ALA A 7 -12.63 -7.86 1.01
C ALA A 7 -13.10 -6.87 -0.05
N MET A 8 -13.27 -5.62 0.37
CA MET A 8 -13.62 -4.50 -0.51
C MET A 8 -12.53 -3.44 -0.44
N SER A 9 -12.28 -2.76 -1.56
CA SER A 9 -11.42 -1.58 -1.57
C SER A 9 -11.96 -0.52 -2.52
N LEU A 10 -11.50 0.72 -2.32
CA LEU A 10 -11.86 1.88 -3.13
C LEU A 10 -10.61 2.48 -3.78
N GLY A 11 -10.73 2.82 -5.05
CA GLY A 11 -9.71 3.48 -5.85
C GLY A 11 -10.35 4.34 -6.92
N ARG A 12 -9.62 5.33 -7.43
CA ARG A 12 -10.11 6.20 -8.52
C ARG A 12 -9.96 5.57 -9.90
N ASN A 13 -9.20 4.47 -9.98
CA ASN A 13 -9.08 3.63 -11.16
C ASN A 13 -9.13 2.15 -10.74
N PHE A 14 -9.40 1.26 -11.71
CA PHE A 14 -9.59 -0.17 -11.46
C PHE A 14 -8.35 -0.82 -10.85
N ILE A 15 -7.16 -0.56 -11.40
CA ILE A 15 -5.92 -1.20 -10.95
C ILE A 15 -5.54 -0.75 -9.53
N GLU A 16 -5.82 0.50 -9.16
CA GLU A 16 -5.62 0.99 -7.81
C GLU A 16 -6.48 0.21 -6.80
N ALA A 17 -7.77 0.04 -7.12
CA ALA A 17 -8.67 -0.76 -6.29
C ALA A 17 -8.22 -2.23 -6.25
N LEU A 18 -7.92 -2.82 -7.41
CA LEU A 18 -7.45 -4.20 -7.50
C LEU A 18 -6.20 -4.44 -6.62
N GLY A 19 -5.19 -3.59 -6.75
CA GLY A 19 -3.97 -3.69 -5.96
C GLY A 19 -4.20 -3.54 -4.46
N LYS A 20 -5.13 -2.67 -4.05
CA LYS A 20 -5.51 -2.51 -2.63
C LYS A 20 -6.22 -3.76 -2.11
N VAL A 21 -7.26 -4.24 -2.80
CA VAL A 21 -8.00 -5.41 -2.32
C VAL A 21 -7.12 -6.65 -2.27
N MET A 22 -6.24 -6.87 -3.25
CA MET A 22 -5.31 -8.01 -3.24
C MET A 22 -4.40 -8.03 -2.00
N ARG A 23 -4.02 -6.86 -1.47
CA ARG A 23 -3.25 -6.78 -0.22
C ARG A 23 -4.11 -6.94 1.02
N SER A 24 -5.37 -6.54 0.96
CA SER A 24 -6.33 -6.70 2.06
C SER A 24 -6.83 -8.14 2.22
N LEU A 25 -6.56 -9.03 1.27
CA LEU A 25 -6.89 -10.46 1.39
C LEU A 25 -6.00 -11.21 2.40
N GLU A 26 -4.99 -10.57 2.98
CA GLU A 26 -4.08 -11.13 4.00
C GLU A 26 -3.44 -12.47 3.62
N THR A 27 -3.32 -12.74 2.31
CA THR A 27 -2.63 -13.94 1.81
C THR A 27 -1.11 -13.78 1.92
N SER A 28 -0.39 -14.89 1.82
CA SER A 28 1.08 -14.89 1.78
C SER A 28 1.66 -14.03 0.64
N ARG A 29 0.88 -13.87 -0.45
CA ARG A 29 1.17 -12.95 -1.55
C ARG A 29 0.59 -11.57 -1.23
N ALA A 30 1.45 -10.58 -1.07
CA ALA A 30 1.07 -9.20 -0.80
C ALA A 30 0.84 -8.42 -2.12
N GLY A 31 0.00 -8.98 -3.01
CA GLY A 31 -0.17 -8.53 -4.39
C GLY A 31 0.87 -9.13 -5.36
N PHE A 32 0.83 -8.69 -6.61
CA PHE A 32 1.69 -9.18 -7.69
C PHE A 32 3.20 -9.06 -7.37
N TRP A 33 4.00 -10.00 -7.85
CA TRP A 33 5.49 -9.97 -7.84
C TRP A 33 6.16 -10.02 -6.46
N THR A 34 5.40 -10.17 -5.38
CA THR A 34 5.97 -10.24 -4.01
C THR A 34 6.45 -11.62 -3.61
N THR A 35 6.22 -12.63 -4.47
CA THR A 35 6.71 -14.00 -4.35
C THR A 35 7.25 -14.46 -5.69
N PRO A 36 8.18 -15.44 -5.74
CA PRO A 36 8.65 -16.02 -6.99
C PRO A 36 7.50 -16.57 -7.83
N ASP A 37 7.65 -16.46 -9.15
CA ASP A 37 6.69 -17.04 -10.10
C ASP A 37 6.77 -18.57 -10.09
N PRO A 38 5.65 -19.28 -10.31
CA PRO A 38 5.72 -20.68 -10.66
C PRO A 38 6.47 -20.85 -11.99
N PRO A 39 7.30 -21.90 -12.14
CA PRO A 39 7.93 -22.19 -13.41
C PRO A 39 6.87 -22.53 -14.46
N GLY A 40 7.17 -22.22 -15.73
CA GLY A 40 6.36 -22.64 -16.86
C GLY A 40 6.32 -21.63 -18.00
N SER A 41 5.60 -22.00 -19.06
CA SER A 41 5.40 -21.16 -20.25
C SER A 41 4.08 -20.38 -20.22
N ALA A 42 3.92 -19.46 -21.18
CA ALA A 42 2.65 -18.77 -21.43
C ALA A 42 1.52 -19.79 -21.68
N ASP A 43 1.76 -20.79 -22.53
CA ASP A 43 0.78 -21.82 -22.88
C ASP A 43 0.36 -22.66 -21.66
N GLU A 44 1.31 -23.02 -20.79
CA GLU A 44 1.00 -23.72 -19.55
C GLU A 44 0.13 -22.88 -18.63
N THR A 45 0.43 -21.58 -18.53
CA THR A 45 -0.35 -20.64 -17.72
C THR A 45 -1.76 -20.43 -18.30
N LEU A 46 -1.90 -20.31 -19.62
CA LEU A 46 -3.19 -20.25 -20.30
C LEU A 46 -4.03 -21.52 -20.05
N ARG A 47 -3.42 -22.71 -20.07
CA ARG A 47 -4.13 -23.95 -19.72
C ARG A 47 -4.64 -23.95 -18.28
N ARG A 48 -3.90 -23.38 -17.33
CA ARG A 48 -4.37 -23.23 -15.93
C ARG A 48 -5.59 -22.30 -15.84
N LEU A 49 -5.63 -21.24 -16.63
CA LEU A 49 -6.71 -20.25 -16.61
C LEU A 49 -8.08 -20.81 -17.02
N ALA A 50 -8.10 -21.88 -17.83
CA ALA A 50 -9.32 -22.59 -18.22
C ALA A 50 -10.12 -23.12 -17.02
N SER A 51 -9.45 -23.41 -15.90
CA SER A 51 -10.11 -23.84 -14.66
C SER A 51 -10.11 -22.72 -13.62
N PRO A 52 -11.29 -22.33 -13.07
CA PRO A 52 -11.34 -21.34 -12.00
C PRO A 52 -10.54 -21.75 -10.76
N SER A 53 -9.62 -20.88 -10.35
CA SER A 53 -8.77 -21.07 -9.18
C SER A 53 -8.61 -19.76 -8.41
N GLU A 54 -8.19 -19.85 -7.15
CA GLU A 54 -7.81 -18.67 -6.34
C GLU A 54 -6.60 -17.92 -6.91
N ASN A 55 -5.77 -18.62 -7.70
CA ASN A 55 -4.56 -18.07 -8.30
C ASN A 55 -4.82 -17.35 -9.63
N ARG A 56 -6.07 -17.38 -10.14
CA ARG A 56 -6.44 -16.89 -11.47
C ARG A 56 -5.91 -15.49 -11.78
N LEU A 57 -6.01 -14.54 -10.84
CA LEU A 57 -5.49 -13.18 -11.08
C LEU A 57 -3.97 -13.16 -11.27
N TYR A 58 -3.23 -13.96 -10.51
CA TYR A 58 -1.79 -14.12 -10.67
C TYR A 58 -1.42 -14.82 -11.97
N ASP A 59 -2.20 -15.83 -12.38
CA ASP A 59 -2.02 -16.51 -13.66
C ASP A 59 -2.33 -15.59 -14.86
N ILE A 60 -3.32 -14.70 -14.76
CA ILE A 60 -3.62 -13.69 -15.79
C ILE A 60 -2.42 -12.75 -15.98
N GLU A 61 -1.90 -12.19 -14.89
CA GLU A 61 -0.73 -11.32 -14.93
C GLU A 61 0.50 -12.05 -15.49
N LEU A 62 0.76 -13.26 -15.01
CA LEU A 62 1.91 -14.06 -15.44
C LEU A 62 1.81 -14.42 -16.92
N ALA A 63 0.64 -14.82 -17.43
CA ALA A 63 0.46 -15.13 -18.85
C ALA A 63 0.79 -13.93 -19.74
N LEU A 64 0.26 -12.75 -19.39
CA LEU A 64 0.54 -11.50 -20.11
C LEU A 64 2.04 -11.16 -20.09
N ARG A 65 2.69 -11.31 -18.93
CA ARG A 65 4.12 -11.05 -18.80
C ARG A 65 5.00 -12.08 -19.52
N LEU A 66 4.52 -13.31 -19.70
CA LEU A 66 5.16 -14.33 -20.53
C LEU A 66 4.86 -14.17 -22.03
N GLY A 67 4.12 -13.12 -22.43
CA GLY A 67 3.90 -12.75 -23.82
C GLY A 67 2.58 -13.24 -24.42
N ALA A 68 1.65 -13.78 -23.63
CA ALA A 68 0.31 -14.08 -24.13
C ALA A 68 -0.46 -12.78 -24.48
N THR A 69 -1.30 -12.84 -25.50
CA THR A 69 -2.14 -11.69 -25.87
C THR A 69 -3.35 -11.54 -24.95
N ILE A 70 -3.96 -10.36 -24.96
CA ILE A 70 -5.18 -10.06 -24.20
C ILE A 70 -6.31 -11.01 -24.61
N GLU A 71 -6.44 -11.30 -25.90
CA GLU A 71 -7.46 -12.19 -26.46
C GLU A 71 -7.26 -13.63 -26.01
N GLN A 72 -6.02 -14.13 -26.04
CA GLN A 72 -5.70 -15.49 -25.58
C GLN A 72 -6.05 -15.66 -24.09
N VAL A 73 -5.68 -14.68 -23.26
CA VAL A 73 -5.95 -14.69 -21.82
C VAL A 73 -7.45 -14.59 -21.55
N SER A 74 -8.14 -13.67 -22.24
CA SER A 74 -9.59 -13.50 -22.10
C SER A 74 -10.36 -14.76 -22.50
N GLN A 75 -10.00 -15.37 -23.63
CA GLN A 75 -10.60 -16.62 -24.11
C GLN A 75 -10.34 -17.78 -23.15
N ALA A 76 -9.12 -17.88 -22.60
CA ALA A 76 -8.76 -18.94 -21.67
C ALA A 76 -9.46 -18.78 -20.31
N SER A 77 -9.56 -17.56 -19.78
CA SER A 77 -10.08 -17.32 -18.43
C SER A 77 -11.58 -17.01 -18.36
N GLY A 78 -12.19 -16.61 -19.48
CA GLY A 78 -13.56 -16.07 -19.55
C GLY A 78 -13.72 -14.69 -18.91
N VAL A 79 -12.61 -13.97 -18.67
CA VAL A 79 -12.63 -12.61 -18.12
C VAL A 79 -12.73 -11.64 -19.28
N ASP A 80 -13.59 -10.61 -19.15
CA ASP A 80 -13.76 -9.61 -20.19
C ASP A 80 -12.41 -8.98 -20.61
N PRO A 81 -12.16 -8.81 -21.93
CA PRO A 81 -10.91 -8.25 -22.44
C PRO A 81 -10.54 -6.89 -21.82
N TRP A 82 -11.52 -6.08 -21.41
CA TRP A 82 -11.26 -4.79 -20.77
C TRP A 82 -10.47 -4.96 -19.47
N PHE A 83 -10.85 -5.90 -18.58
CA PHE A 83 -10.14 -6.13 -17.32
C PHE A 83 -8.74 -6.71 -17.57
N VAL A 84 -8.61 -7.60 -18.56
CA VAL A 84 -7.33 -8.16 -18.97
C VAL A 84 -6.41 -7.05 -19.49
N ALA A 85 -6.93 -6.13 -20.30
CA ALA A 85 -6.20 -4.97 -20.80
C ALA A 85 -5.73 -4.03 -19.67
N GLN A 86 -6.53 -3.86 -18.60
CA GLN A 86 -6.08 -3.10 -17.44
C GLN A 86 -4.87 -3.76 -16.75
N ILE A 87 -4.85 -5.10 -16.65
CA ILE A 87 -3.71 -5.85 -16.09
C ILE A 87 -2.51 -5.80 -17.07
N ALA A 88 -2.74 -5.81 -18.37
CA ALA A 88 -1.67 -5.66 -19.36
C ALA A 88 -0.95 -4.30 -19.21
N GLN A 89 -1.68 -3.21 -19.02
CA GLN A 89 -1.09 -1.88 -18.72
C GLN A 89 -0.26 -1.89 -17.43
N LEU A 90 -0.67 -2.69 -16.43
CA LEU A 90 0.11 -2.88 -15.20
C LEU A 90 1.43 -3.62 -15.48
N VAL A 91 1.42 -4.60 -16.37
CA VAL A 91 2.62 -5.34 -16.82
C VAL A 91 3.57 -4.43 -17.61
N GLU A 92 3.04 -3.55 -18.47
CA GLU A 92 3.85 -2.54 -19.17
C GLU A 92 4.54 -1.59 -18.19
N LEU A 93 3.78 -1.04 -17.22
CA LEU A 93 4.32 -0.16 -16.19
C LEU A 93 5.36 -0.87 -15.30
N ARG A 94 5.20 -2.18 -15.07
CA ARG A 94 6.20 -3.00 -14.37
C ARG A 94 7.50 -3.03 -15.17
N SER A 95 7.44 -3.26 -16.48
CA SER A 95 8.63 -3.27 -17.34
C SER A 95 9.33 -1.91 -17.32
N GLU A 96 8.58 -0.81 -17.47
CA GLU A 96 9.14 0.55 -17.30
C GLU A 96 9.83 0.73 -15.95
N LEU A 97 9.21 0.26 -14.85
CA LEU A 97 9.78 0.35 -13.52
C LEU A 97 11.08 -0.44 -13.39
N VAL A 98 11.14 -1.65 -13.93
CA VAL A 98 12.34 -2.52 -13.86
C VAL A 98 13.47 -1.95 -14.72
N ASP A 99 13.16 -1.48 -15.93
CA ASP A 99 14.16 -1.03 -16.91
C ASP A 99 14.67 0.39 -16.64
N ALA A 100 13.94 1.19 -15.87
CA ALA A 100 14.35 2.56 -15.55
C ALA A 100 15.64 2.59 -14.73
N ALA A 101 16.70 3.20 -15.28
CA ALA A 101 17.97 3.39 -14.58
C ALA A 101 17.80 4.15 -13.24
N VAL A 102 16.90 5.14 -13.22
CA VAL A 102 16.58 5.93 -12.02
C VAL A 102 15.07 5.95 -11.82
N LEU A 103 14.62 5.66 -10.60
CA LEU A 103 13.23 5.81 -10.21
C LEU A 103 12.94 7.27 -9.83
N ASP A 104 12.52 8.06 -10.81
CA ASP A 104 12.15 9.45 -10.62
C ASP A 104 10.75 9.63 -9.98
N ALA A 105 10.39 10.88 -9.68
CA ALA A 105 9.11 11.21 -9.07
C ALA A 105 7.91 10.94 -9.98
N GLY A 106 8.05 11.07 -11.30
CA GLY A 106 6.98 10.87 -12.26
C GLY A 106 6.60 9.39 -12.34
N LEU A 107 7.60 8.53 -12.57
CA LEU A 107 7.43 7.08 -12.62
C LEU A 107 6.92 6.55 -11.28
N LEU A 108 7.52 6.95 -10.16
CA LEU A 108 7.05 6.54 -8.84
C LEU A 108 5.59 6.95 -8.61
N ARG A 109 5.18 8.15 -9.03
CA ARG A 109 3.79 8.59 -8.90
C ARG A 109 2.84 7.77 -9.77
N ARG A 110 3.21 7.43 -11.01
CA ARG A 110 2.43 6.50 -11.85
C ARG A 110 2.29 5.14 -11.19
N CYS A 111 3.37 4.57 -10.67
CA CYS A 111 3.33 3.31 -9.91
C CYS A 111 2.35 3.38 -8.73
N LYS A 112 2.40 4.45 -7.93
CA LYS A 112 1.48 4.61 -6.79
C LYS A 112 0.03 4.82 -7.23
N HIS A 113 -0.20 5.58 -8.31
CA HIS A 113 -1.52 5.80 -8.90
C HIS A 113 -2.14 4.51 -9.45
N SER A 114 -1.31 3.65 -10.04
CA SER A 114 -1.68 2.29 -10.48
C SER A 114 -1.70 1.28 -9.33
N GLY A 115 -1.75 1.70 -8.06
CA GLY A 115 -1.97 0.80 -6.94
C GLY A 115 -0.78 -0.04 -6.48
N LEU A 116 0.43 0.12 -7.03
CA LEU A 116 1.61 -0.62 -6.57
C LEU A 116 1.93 -0.25 -5.12
N SER A 117 2.10 -1.25 -4.26
CA SER A 117 2.56 -1.04 -2.89
C SER A 117 4.05 -0.74 -2.83
N ASP A 118 4.48 -0.14 -1.71
CA ASP A 118 5.90 0.10 -1.45
C ASP A 118 6.67 -1.26 -1.42
N ARG A 119 6.02 -2.34 -0.98
CA ARG A 119 6.54 -3.72 -1.00
C ARG A 119 6.72 -4.28 -2.42
N GLN A 120 5.77 -4.07 -3.31
CA GLN A 120 5.88 -4.49 -4.71
C GLN A 120 7.01 -3.77 -5.43
N ILE A 121 7.12 -2.45 -5.24
CA ILE A 121 8.21 -1.65 -5.81
C ILE A 121 9.55 -2.14 -5.26
N ALA A 122 9.64 -2.40 -3.95
CA ALA A 122 10.86 -2.92 -3.34
C ALA A 122 11.26 -4.32 -3.85
N ALA A 123 10.29 -5.18 -4.17
CA ALA A 123 10.54 -6.48 -4.76
C ALA A 123 11.11 -6.38 -6.20
N LEU A 124 10.67 -5.38 -6.96
CA LEU A 124 11.14 -5.12 -8.33
C LEU A 124 12.44 -4.30 -8.37
N ARG A 125 12.70 -3.49 -7.34
CA ARG A 125 13.85 -2.56 -7.22
C ARG A 125 14.62 -2.84 -5.92
N PRO A 126 15.34 -3.98 -5.82
CA PRO A 126 15.98 -4.41 -4.59
C PRO A 126 17.06 -3.42 -4.07
N GLU A 127 17.62 -2.60 -4.94
CA GLU A 127 18.58 -1.54 -4.60
C GLU A 127 17.98 -0.44 -3.69
N LEU A 128 16.64 -0.37 -3.58
CA LEU A 128 15.95 0.57 -2.68
C LEU A 128 15.90 0.10 -1.22
N ALA A 129 16.61 -0.97 -0.86
CA ALA A 129 16.73 -1.45 0.53
C ALA A 129 15.38 -1.75 1.21
N GLY A 130 14.46 -2.38 0.47
CA GLY A 130 13.17 -2.83 0.98
C GLY A 130 12.09 -1.75 1.07
N GLU A 131 10.96 -2.09 1.69
CA GLU A 131 9.77 -1.23 1.74
C GLU A 131 10.03 0.14 2.41
N ASN A 132 10.89 0.17 3.43
CA ASN A 132 11.24 1.39 4.14
C ASN A 132 12.04 2.38 3.28
N GLY A 133 12.91 1.90 2.40
CA GLY A 133 13.64 2.78 1.49
C GLY A 133 12.74 3.36 0.41
N VAL A 134 11.82 2.56 -0.16
CA VAL A 134 10.76 3.07 -1.07
C VAL A 134 9.91 4.14 -0.38
N ARG A 135 9.46 3.89 0.86
CA ARG A 135 8.68 4.85 1.65
C ARG A 135 9.45 6.14 1.92
N SER A 136 10.74 6.05 2.19
CA SER A 136 11.63 7.20 2.41
C SER A 136 11.80 8.03 1.14
N LEU A 137 12.09 7.38 0.00
CA LEU A 137 12.15 8.01 -1.30
C LEU A 137 10.85 8.74 -1.64
N ARG A 138 9.71 8.03 -1.48
CA ARG A 138 8.38 8.57 -1.71
C ARG A 138 8.11 9.82 -0.87
N SER A 139 8.54 9.82 0.39
CA SER A 139 8.39 10.98 1.29
C SER A 139 9.28 12.15 0.89
N ARG A 140 10.52 11.90 0.45
CA ARG A 140 11.45 12.93 -0.05
C ARG A 140 10.95 13.60 -1.33
N LEU A 141 10.28 12.82 -2.19
CA LEU A 141 9.69 13.30 -3.45
C LEU A 141 8.28 13.90 -3.27
N GLY A 142 7.77 14.01 -2.03
CA GLY A 142 6.47 14.59 -1.73
C GLY A 142 5.27 13.79 -2.24
N ILE A 143 5.43 12.50 -2.50
CA ILE A 143 4.38 11.63 -3.04
C ILE A 143 3.59 11.02 -1.88
N HIS A 144 2.44 11.60 -1.57
CA HIS A 144 1.57 11.13 -0.49
C HIS A 144 0.18 10.81 -1.03
N PRO A 145 -0.50 9.80 -0.47
CA PRO A 145 -1.90 9.60 -0.79
C PRO A 145 -2.72 10.77 -0.25
N VAL A 146 -3.79 11.10 -0.96
CA VAL A 146 -4.87 11.93 -0.45
C VAL A 146 -6.00 11.06 0.08
N TYR A 147 -6.86 11.64 0.89
CA TYR A 147 -8.10 11.02 1.33
C TYR A 147 -9.27 11.71 0.63
N LYS A 148 -10.14 10.90 0.05
CA LYS A 148 -11.38 11.34 -0.61
C LYS A 148 -12.55 10.91 0.24
N THR A 149 -13.64 11.67 0.18
CA THR A 149 -14.89 11.35 0.87
C THR A 149 -15.83 10.62 -0.08
N VAL A 150 -16.55 9.64 0.44
CA VAL A 150 -17.66 8.98 -0.26
C VAL A 150 -18.92 9.80 0.02
N ASP A 151 -19.49 10.39 -1.03
CA ASP A 151 -20.58 11.38 -0.93
C ASP A 151 -21.85 10.98 -1.69
N THR A 152 -21.90 9.79 -2.31
CA THR A 152 -23.01 9.23 -3.13
C THR A 152 -23.43 10.04 -4.36
N CYS A 153 -22.94 11.28 -4.52
CA CYS A 153 -23.35 12.23 -5.55
C CYS A 153 -22.17 12.76 -6.37
N ALA A 154 -21.00 12.11 -6.28
CA ALA A 154 -19.80 12.50 -7.01
C ALA A 154 -19.40 13.97 -6.79
N ALA A 155 -19.48 14.40 -5.53
CA ALA A 155 -19.22 15.76 -5.06
C ALA A 155 -20.19 16.86 -5.57
N GLU A 156 -21.38 16.51 -6.06
CA GLU A 156 -22.44 17.48 -6.34
C GLU A 156 -22.84 18.26 -5.06
N PHE A 157 -22.86 17.57 -3.92
CA PHE A 157 -23.17 18.14 -2.61
C PHE A 157 -22.08 17.81 -1.58
N GLU A 158 -21.90 18.69 -0.60
CA GLU A 158 -20.95 18.44 0.50
C GLU A 158 -21.47 17.33 1.43
N ALA A 159 -20.74 16.23 1.51
CA ALA A 159 -21.04 15.15 2.44
C ALA A 159 -20.68 15.52 3.88
N LYS A 160 -21.63 15.31 4.80
CA LYS A 160 -21.44 15.53 6.24
C LYS A 160 -20.80 14.34 6.96
N THR A 161 -20.88 13.13 6.37
CA THR A 161 -20.41 11.89 6.98
C THR A 161 -18.93 11.65 6.67
N PRO A 162 -18.06 11.41 7.67
CA PRO A 162 -16.63 11.20 7.46
C PRO A 162 -16.32 9.76 7.01
N TYR A 163 -16.78 9.37 5.82
CA TYR A 163 -16.43 8.09 5.20
C TYR A 163 -15.39 8.31 4.09
N HIS A 164 -14.16 7.81 4.31
CA HIS A 164 -13.01 8.17 3.47
C HIS A 164 -12.26 6.96 2.91
N TYR A 165 -11.64 7.16 1.75
CA TYR A 165 -10.67 6.23 1.18
C TYR A 165 -9.41 6.97 0.73
N SER A 166 -8.26 6.30 0.81
CA SER A 166 -7.02 6.85 0.29
C SER A 166 -6.96 6.72 -1.24
N SER A 167 -6.35 7.66 -1.94
CA SER A 167 -5.99 7.51 -3.35
C SER A 167 -4.73 8.30 -3.69
N TYR A 168 -3.96 7.87 -4.68
CA TYR A 168 -2.87 8.65 -5.24
C TYR A 168 -3.36 9.41 -6.46
N GLU A 169 -3.07 10.71 -6.54
CA GLU A 169 -3.37 11.54 -7.70
C GLU A 169 -2.10 11.72 -8.54
N LEU A 170 -2.25 11.93 -9.85
CA LEU A 170 -1.13 12.27 -10.73
C LEU A 170 -0.70 13.74 -10.54
N ASP A 171 -1.64 14.60 -10.18
CA ASP A 171 -1.40 15.99 -9.84
C ASP A 171 -1.05 16.16 -8.36
N PRO A 172 -0.20 17.15 -8.01
CA PRO A 172 0.06 17.47 -6.62
C PRO A 172 -1.27 17.79 -5.92
N PRO A 173 -1.55 17.16 -4.77
CA PRO A 173 -2.85 17.26 -4.17
C PRO A 173 -3.14 18.68 -3.70
N PRO A 174 -4.40 19.16 -3.81
CA PRO A 174 -4.78 20.42 -3.18
C PRO A 174 -4.53 20.33 -1.67
N LYS A 175 -4.19 21.47 -1.05
CA LYS A 175 -3.91 21.54 0.39
C LYS A 175 -5.05 20.86 1.17
N PRO A 176 -4.76 20.00 2.16
CA PRO A 176 -5.79 19.30 2.91
C PRO A 176 -6.73 20.31 3.57
N LYS A 177 -8.04 20.13 3.37
CA LYS A 177 -9.07 20.98 4.00
C LYS A 177 -9.20 20.73 5.51
N TRP A 178 -8.73 19.57 5.99
CA TRP A 178 -8.77 19.25 7.41
C TRP A 178 -7.51 19.76 8.13
N PRO A 179 -7.64 20.41 9.29
CA PRO A 179 -6.49 20.81 10.07
C PRO A 179 -5.66 19.57 10.41
N ARG A 180 -4.37 19.59 10.05
CA ARG A 180 -3.41 18.63 10.60
C ARG A 180 -3.54 18.72 12.11
N LYS A 181 -3.80 17.61 12.81
CA LYS A 181 -3.71 17.61 14.28
C LYS A 181 -2.34 18.21 14.62
N PRO A 182 -2.29 19.30 15.41
CA PRO A 182 -1.01 19.85 15.82
C PRO A 182 -0.21 18.71 16.47
N LYS A 183 1.06 18.57 16.10
CA LYS A 183 1.98 17.71 16.84
C LYS A 183 1.92 18.20 18.28
N ASN A 184 1.42 17.38 19.18
CA ASN A 184 1.25 17.74 20.58
C ASN A 184 2.61 18.25 21.11
N PRO A 185 2.76 19.53 21.50
CA PRO A 185 3.99 20.00 22.09
C PRO A 185 3.94 19.63 23.58
N LYS A 186 4.09 18.35 23.91
CA LYS A 186 4.18 17.89 25.30
C LYS A 186 5.24 16.81 25.45
N CYS A 187 6.49 17.24 25.34
CA CYS A 187 7.62 16.69 26.10
C CYS A 187 8.55 17.86 26.44
N SER A 188 8.09 18.74 27.33
CA SER A 188 8.95 19.67 28.05
C SER A 188 8.31 19.94 29.41
N SER A 189 8.44 18.97 30.32
CA SER A 189 8.25 19.24 31.75
C SER A 189 9.50 19.95 32.27
N SER A 190 9.65 21.22 31.91
CA SER A 190 10.43 22.18 32.69
C SER A 190 9.41 22.97 33.50
N VAL A 191 9.22 22.61 34.76
CA VAL A 191 8.45 23.43 35.71
C VAL A 191 9.44 24.40 36.36
N PRO A 192 9.30 25.73 36.20
CA PRO A 192 10.09 26.69 36.94
C PRO A 192 9.36 27.12 38.22
N GLY A 193 10.06 27.03 39.36
CA GLY A 193 9.88 27.95 40.48
C GLY A 193 8.84 27.59 41.54
N LEU A 194 9.27 26.86 42.58
CA LEU A 194 8.76 27.06 43.94
C LEU A 194 9.96 27.34 44.84
N THR A 195 10.13 28.63 45.16
CA THR A 195 10.98 29.15 46.22
C THR A 195 10.30 28.87 47.56
N GLY A 196 11.02 28.25 48.50
CA GLY A 196 10.47 27.96 49.84
C GLY A 196 11.45 27.18 50.71
N SER A 197 12.25 27.91 51.49
CA SER A 197 13.15 27.43 52.53
C SER A 197 12.41 26.65 53.63
N VAL A 198 12.86 25.45 53.99
CA VAL A 198 12.81 24.93 55.38
C VAL A 198 14.05 24.06 55.65
N ARG A 199 14.84 24.46 56.65
CA ARG A 199 15.88 23.65 57.32
C ARG A 199 15.23 22.64 58.28
N ALA A 200 15.76 21.42 58.36
CA ALA A 200 15.78 20.54 59.54
C ALA A 200 16.64 19.31 59.19
N SER A 201 17.89 19.22 59.66
CA SER A 201 18.35 18.65 60.95
C SER A 201 18.40 17.11 60.99
N ASN A 202 19.55 16.62 61.47
CA ASN A 202 20.01 15.23 61.56
C ASN A 202 19.08 14.24 62.31
N SER A 203 19.38 12.97 62.05
CA SER A 203 19.35 11.79 62.95
C SER A 203 18.18 10.80 62.84
N THR A 204 18.55 9.54 62.54
CA THR A 204 18.23 8.30 63.30
C THR A 204 17.88 7.11 62.40
N THR A 205 18.85 6.20 62.30
CA THR A 205 18.79 4.72 62.29
C THR A 205 17.43 4.02 62.14
N ALA A 206 17.31 3.12 61.15
CA ALA A 206 16.83 1.73 61.35
C ALA A 206 16.99 0.89 60.07
N ALA A 207 17.80 -0.16 60.17
CA ALA A 207 17.88 -1.26 59.21
C ALA A 207 16.75 -2.28 59.47
N CYS A 208 16.22 -2.94 58.43
CA CYS A 208 15.80 -4.35 58.53
C CYS A 208 15.59 -5.00 57.15
N THR A 209 16.47 -5.95 56.83
CA THR A 209 16.43 -6.93 55.74
C THR A 209 15.46 -8.09 56.02
N ARG A 210 14.76 -8.57 54.98
CA ARG A 210 14.26 -9.97 54.81
C ARG A 210 13.81 -10.14 53.34
N GLN A 211 14.57 -10.70 52.40
CA GLN A 211 14.96 -12.09 52.09
C GLN A 211 13.83 -13.09 51.75
N ARG A 212 13.94 -13.63 50.51
CA ARG A 212 13.48 -14.92 49.93
C ARG A 212 11.97 -15.04 49.63
N ARG A 213 11.53 -15.58 48.48
CA ARG A 213 12.14 -16.48 47.48
C ARG A 213 12.12 -15.90 46.07
#